data_AF-A0A661WCU3-F1
#
_entry.id   AF-A0A661WCU3-F1
#
_cell.length_a   1.000
_cell.length_b   1.000
_cell.length_c   1.000
_cell.angle_alpha   90.00
_cell.angle_beta   90.00
_cell.angle_gamma   90.00
#
_symmetry.space_group_name_H-M   'P 1'
#
loop_
_entity.id
_entity.type
_entity.pdbx_description
1 polymer ?
#
loop_
_entity_poly.entity_id
_entity_poly.type
_entity_poly.pdbx_seq_one_letter_code
_entity_poly.pdbx_strand_id
1 'polypeptide(L)'
;GDRLADWVKENREIFTMPTNEELVIVSDIFKVKHFQAMIRRKERLQGKPVADPFVIAKAGVLENGCVVTQETYKEKSAKIPNVCEHFGIPWLNLEDFMEKENWSF
;
A
#
# COMPACT_ATOMS: atom_id res chain seq x y z
N GLY A 1 12.60 -25.54 -4.49
CA GLY A 1 12.04 -24.31 -5.10
C GLY A 1 12.04 -23.23 -4.05
N ASP A 2 12.04 -21.96 -4.48
CA ASP A 2 11.76 -20.83 -3.60
C ASP A 2 10.29 -20.93 -3.16
N ARG A 3 10.07 -21.20 -1.86
CA ARG A 3 8.74 -21.43 -1.27
C ARG A 3 7.79 -20.26 -1.50
N LEU A 4 8.31 -19.03 -1.53
CA LEU A 4 7.50 -17.84 -1.78
C LEU A 4 7.03 -17.78 -3.22
N ALA A 5 7.94 -18.02 -4.16
CA ALA A 5 7.62 -18.01 -5.59
C ALA A 5 6.60 -19.09 -5.96
N ASP A 6 6.64 -20.25 -5.30
CA ASP A 6 5.68 -21.33 -5.52
C ASP A 6 4.30 -20.97 -4.93
N TRP A 7 4.24 -20.42 -3.72
CA TRP A 7 3.00 -19.90 -3.12
C TRP A 7 2.33 -18.83 -4.00
N VAL A 8 3.09 -17.88 -4.54
CA VAL A 8 2.55 -16.83 -5.44
C VAL A 8 1.89 -17.44 -6.69
N LYS A 9 2.44 -18.52 -7.25
CA LYS A 9 1.86 -19.17 -8.44
C LYS A 9 0.58 -19.93 -8.12
N GLU A 10 0.47 -20.45 -6.90
CA GLU A 10 -0.69 -21.20 -6.42
C GLU A 10 -1.85 -20.28 -6.01
N ASN A 11 -1.57 -19.02 -5.66
CA ASN A 11 -2.56 -18.05 -5.19
C ASN A 11 -2.68 -16.89 -6.19
N ARG A 12 -2.92 -17.16 -7.48
CA ARG A 12 -2.98 -16.09 -8.51
C ARG A 12 -4.20 -15.20 -8.38
N GLU A 13 -5.27 -15.72 -7.81
CA GLU A 13 -6.57 -15.08 -7.64
C GLU A 13 -6.53 -13.86 -6.72
N ILE A 14 -5.57 -13.78 -5.79
CA ILE A 14 -5.39 -12.58 -4.94
C ILE A 14 -4.67 -11.44 -5.67
N PHE A 15 -4.02 -11.71 -6.82
CA PHE A 15 -3.33 -10.71 -7.64
C PHE A 15 -4.26 -10.22 -8.74
N THR A 16 -5.22 -9.39 -8.36
CA THR A 16 -6.20 -8.83 -9.28
C THR A 16 -5.64 -7.63 -10.06
N MET A 17 -6.18 -7.39 -11.27
CA MET A 17 -5.96 -6.13 -11.97
C MET A 17 -6.61 -4.97 -11.21
N PRO A 18 -5.98 -3.78 -11.17
CA PRO A 18 -6.58 -2.62 -10.54
C PRO A 18 -7.92 -2.22 -11.16
N THR A 19 -8.89 -1.85 -10.34
CA THR A 19 -10.19 -1.32 -10.76
C THR A 19 -10.10 0.17 -11.11
N ASN A 20 -11.12 0.70 -11.79
CA ASN A 20 -11.18 2.14 -12.07
C ASN A 20 -11.20 2.98 -10.79
N GLU A 21 -11.87 2.53 -9.74
CA GLU A 21 -11.94 3.21 -8.44
C GLU A 21 -10.55 3.26 -7.78
N GLU A 22 -9.82 2.14 -7.81
CA GLU A 22 -8.44 2.08 -7.32
C GLU A 22 -7.53 3.03 -8.12
N LEU A 23 -7.69 3.08 -9.45
CA LEU A 23 -6.92 3.96 -10.32
C LEU A 23 -7.20 5.46 -10.08
N VAL A 24 -8.42 5.82 -9.69
CA VAL A 24 -8.75 7.21 -9.29
C VAL A 24 -7.96 7.59 -8.04
N ILE A 25 -7.94 6.75 -7.01
CA ILE A 25 -7.16 7.00 -5.78
C ILE A 25 -5.66 7.12 -6.11
N VAL A 26 -5.13 6.20 -6.93
CA VAL A 26 -3.72 6.27 -7.37
C VAL A 26 -3.43 7.59 -8.09
N SER A 27 -4.33 8.04 -8.96
CA SER A 27 -4.20 9.33 -9.64
C SER A 27 -4.18 10.49 -8.63
N ASP A 28 -5.08 10.46 -7.64
CA ASP A 28 -5.18 11.51 -6.63
C ASP A 28 -3.95 11.58 -5.72
N ILE A 29 -3.38 10.43 -5.33
CA ILE A 29 -2.09 10.36 -4.64
C ILE A 29 -1.01 11.12 -5.42
N PHE A 30 -0.93 10.93 -6.74
CA PHE A 30 0.08 11.57 -7.57
C PHE A 30 -0.20 13.03 -7.93
N LYS A 31 -1.44 13.51 -7.81
CA LYS A 31 -1.75 14.96 -7.90
C LYS A 31 -1.11 15.73 -6.75
N VAL A 32 -0.90 15.09 -5.60
CA VAL A 32 -0.19 15.70 -4.46
C VAL A 32 1.31 15.68 -4.73
N LYS A 33 1.90 16.85 -5.05
CA LYS A 33 3.33 17.00 -5.36
C LYS A 33 4.25 16.38 -4.30
N HIS A 34 3.87 16.49 -3.02
CA HIS A 34 4.60 15.90 -1.90
C HIS A 34 4.72 14.38 -2.01
N PHE A 35 3.65 13.68 -2.39
CA PHE A 35 3.61 12.22 -2.48
C PHE A 35 4.22 11.65 -3.75
N GLN A 36 4.49 12.45 -4.78
CA GLN A 36 5.27 11.99 -5.94
C GLN A 36 6.67 11.50 -5.57
N ALA A 37 7.19 11.91 -4.40
CA ALA A 37 8.46 11.43 -3.86
C ALA A 37 8.40 9.96 -3.37
N MET A 38 7.20 9.40 -3.13
CA MET A 38 7.02 7.99 -2.77
C MET A 38 7.55 7.06 -3.88
N ILE A 39 7.47 7.51 -5.14
CA ILE A 39 8.11 6.81 -6.24
C ILE A 39 9.62 7.13 -6.22
N ARG A 40 10.43 6.13 -5.87
CA ARG A 40 11.88 6.23 -5.89
C ARG A 40 12.31 6.72 -7.28
N ARG A 41 13.20 7.72 -7.32
CA ARG A 41 13.66 8.37 -8.57
C ARG A 41 14.16 7.35 -9.62
N LYS A 42 14.72 6.23 -9.18
CA LYS A 42 15.20 5.13 -10.03
C LYS A 42 14.07 4.34 -10.69
N GLU A 43 12.94 4.16 -10.01
CA GLU A 43 11.76 3.45 -10.53
C GLU A 43 10.98 4.33 -11.53
N ARG A 44 10.92 5.64 -11.26
CA ARG A 44 10.43 6.67 -12.21
C ARG A 44 11.17 6.64 -13.56
N LEU A 45 12.49 6.45 -13.55
CA LEU A 45 13.33 6.45 -14.75
C LEU A 45 13.33 5.09 -15.49
N GLN A 46 12.98 4.00 -14.80
CA GLN A 46 13.01 2.63 -15.37
C GLN A 46 11.63 2.07 -15.69
N GLY A 47 10.54 2.83 -15.45
CA GLY A 47 9.18 2.37 -15.70
C GLY A 47 8.76 1.18 -14.85
N LYS A 48 9.39 0.99 -13.67
CA LYS A 48 9.05 -0.13 -12.78
C LYS A 48 7.76 0.19 -12.02
N PRO A 49 6.81 -0.76 -11.95
CA PRO A 49 5.58 -0.57 -11.18
C PRO A 49 5.91 -0.36 -9.71
N VAL A 50 5.32 0.68 -9.13
CA VAL A 50 5.45 1.02 -7.71
C VAL A 50 4.24 0.41 -7.03
N ALA A 51 4.45 -0.47 -6.06
CA ALA A 51 3.35 -1.23 -5.44
C ALA A 51 2.54 -0.39 -4.44
N ASP A 52 3.21 0.47 -3.67
CA ASP A 52 2.64 1.16 -2.51
C ASP A 52 1.34 1.94 -2.81
N PRO A 53 1.24 2.73 -3.90
CA PRO A 53 0.00 3.43 -4.25
C PRO A 53 -1.17 2.48 -4.50
N PHE A 54 -0.93 1.32 -5.10
CA PHE A 54 -1.97 0.33 -5.38
C PHE A 54 -2.44 -0.39 -4.12
N VAL A 55 -1.55 -0.65 -3.17
CA VAL A 55 -1.92 -1.21 -1.86
C VAL A 55 -2.81 -0.22 -1.09
N ILE A 56 -2.44 1.06 -1.08
CA ILE A 56 -3.23 2.12 -0.45
C ILE A 56 -4.60 2.26 -1.12
N ALA A 57 -4.63 2.32 -2.45
CA ALA A 57 -5.87 2.40 -3.21
C ALA A 57 -6.78 1.20 -2.96
N LYS A 58 -6.22 -0.01 -2.89
CA LYS A 58 -6.98 -1.22 -2.57
C LYS A 58 -7.69 -1.09 -1.22
N ALA A 59 -6.98 -0.64 -0.19
CA ALA A 59 -7.60 -0.41 1.12
C ALA A 59 -8.67 0.68 1.06
N GLY A 60 -8.46 1.75 0.31
CA GLY A 60 -9.41 2.87 0.20
C GLY A 60 -10.74 2.52 -0.47
N VAL A 61 -10.79 1.50 -1.34
CA VAL A 61 -12.04 1.07 -2.00
C VAL A 61 -12.80 -0.02 -1.24
N LEU A 62 -12.16 -0.69 -0.28
CA LEU A 62 -12.78 -1.74 0.52
C LEU A 62 -13.57 -1.12 1.69
N GLU A 63 -14.79 -1.62 1.95
CA GLU A 63 -15.67 -1.12 3.02
C GLU A 63 -14.99 -1.05 4.40
N ASN A 64 -14.14 -2.05 4.71
CA ASN A 64 -13.36 -2.12 5.96
C ASN A 64 -11.86 -2.28 5.68
N GLY A 65 -11.38 -1.62 4.61
CA GLY A 65 -9.98 -1.70 4.22
C GLY A 65 -9.02 -1.02 5.20
N CYS A 66 -7.87 -1.64 5.41
CA CYS A 66 -6.80 -1.09 6.24
C CYS A 66 -5.44 -1.49 5.67
N VAL A 67 -4.50 -0.54 5.63
CA VAL A 67 -3.12 -0.82 5.23
C VAL A 67 -2.31 -1.22 6.47
N VAL A 68 -1.72 -2.41 6.45
CA VAL A 68 -0.72 -2.83 7.45
C VAL A 68 0.66 -2.58 6.87
N THR A 69 1.51 -1.81 7.56
CA THR A 69 2.84 -1.46 7.08
C THR A 69 3.88 -1.50 8.19
N GLN A 70 5.12 -1.85 7.85
CA GLN A 70 6.28 -1.72 8.75
C GLN A 70 6.98 -0.36 8.62
N GLU A 71 6.47 0.54 7.78
CA GLU A 71 7.01 1.89 7.69
C GLU A 71 6.68 2.72 8.93
N THR A 72 7.71 3.28 9.57
CA THR A 72 7.50 4.24 10.66
C THR A 72 6.98 5.57 10.13
N TYR A 73 5.92 6.07 10.76
CA TYR A 73 5.43 7.43 10.57
C TYR A 73 6.56 8.45 10.77
N LYS A 74 6.70 9.36 9.80
CA LYS A 74 7.58 10.51 9.90
C LYS A 74 6.86 11.69 9.32
N GLU A 75 6.66 12.73 10.12
CA GLU A 75 5.97 13.95 9.70
C GLU A 75 6.58 14.49 8.40
N LYS A 76 5.72 14.94 7.48
CA LYS A 76 6.12 15.50 6.17
C LYS A 76 6.97 14.55 5.33
N SER A 77 6.83 13.23 5.51
CA SER A 77 7.41 12.25 4.61
C SER A 77 6.38 11.79 3.57
N ALA A 78 6.84 11.19 2.47
CA ALA A 78 5.97 10.60 1.44
C ALA A 78 5.80 9.08 1.66
N LYS A 79 5.78 8.64 2.91
CA LYS A 79 5.65 7.24 3.31
C LYS A 79 4.18 6.80 3.37
N ILE A 80 3.94 5.49 3.31
CA ILE A 80 2.58 4.92 3.38
C ILE A 80 1.72 5.55 4.49
N PRO A 81 2.15 5.64 5.77
CA PRO A 81 1.34 6.25 6.83
C PRO A 81 0.88 7.68 6.54
N ASN A 82 1.75 8.52 5.96
CA ASN A 82 1.42 9.92 5.68
C ASN A 82 0.43 10.03 4.51
N VAL A 83 0.53 9.14 3.52
CA VAL A 83 -0.42 9.08 2.42
C VAL A 83 -1.78 8.59 2.95
N CYS A 84 -1.80 7.53 3.74
CA CYS A 84 -3.02 7.02 4.38
C CYS A 84 -3.72 8.09 5.22
N GLU A 85 -3.01 8.81 6.09
CA GLU A 85 -3.58 9.92 6.86
C GLU A 85 -4.16 11.03 5.98
N HIS A 86 -3.47 11.40 4.89
CA HIS A 86 -3.94 12.46 3.99
C HIS A 86 -5.25 12.10 3.28
N PHE A 87 -5.42 10.83 2.90
CA PHE A 87 -6.62 10.35 2.21
C PHE A 87 -7.68 9.76 3.16
N GLY A 88 -7.47 9.80 4.47
CA GLY A 88 -8.39 9.24 5.46
C GLY A 88 -8.53 7.71 5.40
N ILE A 89 -7.48 7.02 4.91
CA ILE A 89 -7.46 5.57 4.77
C ILE A 89 -6.89 4.96 6.06
N PRO A 90 -7.61 4.02 6.72
CA PRO A 90 -7.12 3.37 7.92
C PRO A 90 -5.79 2.66 7.68
N TRP A 91 -4.88 2.77 8.64
CA TRP A 91 -3.60 2.06 8.61
C TRP A 91 -3.16 1.67 10.02
N LEU A 92 -2.33 0.64 10.10
CA LEU A 92 -1.78 0.08 11.34
C LEU A 92 -0.32 -0.31 11.11
N ASN A 93 0.48 -0.31 12.18
CA ASN A 93 1.76 -0.99 12.15
C ASN A 93 1.56 -2.51 12.37
N LEU A 94 2.61 -3.31 12.18
CA LEU A 94 2.50 -4.77 12.33
C LEU A 94 2.13 -5.19 13.75
N GLU A 95 2.70 -4.55 14.78
CA GLU A 95 2.41 -4.83 16.19
C GLU A 95 0.94 -4.51 16.51
N ASP A 96 0.46 -3.32 16.11
CA ASP A 96 -0.94 -2.91 16.30
C ASP A 96 -1.92 -3.90 15.61
N PHE A 97 -1.56 -4.40 14.43
CA PHE A 97 -2.36 -5.41 13.72
C PHE A 97 -2.41 -6.73 14.50
N MET A 98 -1.27 -7.21 15.01
CA MET A 98 -1.21 -8.46 15.78
C MET A 98 -2.02 -8.36 17.08
N GLU A 99 -1.96 -7.23 17.78
CA GLU A 99 -2.76 -6.95 18.96
C GLU A 99 -4.26 -6.92 18.62
N LYS A 100 -4.64 -6.22 17.55
CA LYS A 100 -6.03 -6.12 17.09
C LYS A 100 -6.64 -7.49 16.74
N GLU A 101 -5.86 -8.37 16.15
CA GLU A 101 -6.28 -9.73 15.77
C GLU A 101 -6.17 -10.74 16.94
N ASN A 102 -5.82 -10.29 18.16
CA ASN A 102 -5.64 -11.13 19.35
C ASN A 102 -4.68 -12.31 19.13
N TRP A 103 -3.57 -12.07 18.42
CA TRP A 103 -2.57 -13.12 18.22
C TRP A 103 -1.86 -13.44 19.53
N SER A 104 -1.71 -14.74 19.80
CA SER A 104 -0.93 -15.27 20.91
C SER A 104 0.20 -16.14 20.36
N PHE A 105 1.35 -16.14 21.04
CA PHE A 105 2.56 -16.85 20.64
C PHE A 105 2.95 -17.90 21.67
#